data_AF-M2MXN5-F1
#
_entry.id   AF-M2MXN5-F1
#
_cell.length_a   1.000
_cell.length_b   1.000
_cell.length_c   1.000
_cell.angle_alpha   90.00
_cell.angle_beta   90.00
_cell.angle_gamma   90.00
#
_symmetry.space_group_name_H-M   'P 1'
#
loop_
_entity.id
_entity.type
_entity.pdbx_description
1 polymer ?
#
loop_
_entity_poly.entity_id
_entity_poly.type
_entity_poly.pdbx_seq_one_letter_code
_entity_poly.pdbx_strand_id
1 'polypeptide(L)'
;MKRQRDADEIVLQPATKRTKTSRVDHLSRLSDELILRVLGALSVSQLIVCERLSRKYRSLAGDNSLWKGLYYHNFVRPRATRLRQSRDRDEVDGDRFLSSGGSRWLDDEHLVRHEGRTNWKKQFRLRQNWQKGSAVVNEIQVAEEASVPPTLVQMNDGIIYMADRTGLRAWSAKGSRKMVAQTSLEALNGSPPTTLAVGPGLDDETTTDTTAIIVGSQSGAFSVFTLDKREADLCHLCTHEPSTSGTISSAAIAWPYVVTMTATQSLSFYRFPERPRHTNNRVQPRLLHSLKSQTVYPPLSVSLRPSPSTITVCIAYTLPTYLSGWTFGLQEIRVTPGGDFLGSRTASAIDQHYRPLAFAIPPMIHHITATQGSLATATTLELRHIHSKPTTISYAHPYLLVSHPDNTLTLYLVKSNAETLHISPGSRLWGHTSSVSGAHVGGRGKAVSVSQRGDELRLWELEGGFVSSAARKRLASGDLSVQVQPSVATSTSQRPGQGDPNTLGLAMSVRSSCAREQSSSELTLTRGWIGFDEENVVVLEEQSQGRQALLVYDFT
;
A
#
# COMPACT_ATOMS: atom_id res chain seq x y z
N MET A 1 -18.52 -61.07 43.09
CA MET A 1 -17.94 -60.22 42.02
C MET A 1 -18.56 -58.83 42.06
N LYS A 2 -17.82 -57.82 42.56
CA LYS A 2 -18.08 -56.39 42.32
C LYS A 2 -16.78 -55.63 42.58
N ARG A 3 -16.32 -54.90 41.57
CA ARG A 3 -15.00 -54.28 41.41
C ARG A 3 -14.71 -53.18 42.44
N GLN A 4 -13.52 -53.21 43.03
CA GLN A 4 -12.86 -52.06 43.67
C GLN A 4 -12.52 -51.00 42.63
N ARG A 5 -12.78 -49.73 42.95
CA ARG A 5 -12.24 -48.55 42.26
C ARG A 5 -11.18 -47.94 43.16
N ASP A 6 -9.93 -47.99 42.74
CA ASP A 6 -8.85 -47.21 43.31
C ASP A 6 -9.04 -45.74 42.93
N ALA A 7 -8.89 -44.86 43.91
CA ALA A 7 -8.91 -43.42 43.76
C ALA A 7 -7.46 -42.92 43.72
N ASP A 8 -6.98 -42.58 42.52
CA ASP A 8 -5.73 -41.83 42.35
C ASP A 8 -6.00 -40.34 42.61
N GLU A 9 -5.66 -39.88 43.82
CA GLU A 9 -5.53 -38.46 44.14
C GLU A 9 -4.29 -37.88 43.42
N ILE A 10 -4.53 -37.07 42.40
CA ILE A 10 -3.48 -36.27 41.74
C ILE A 10 -3.04 -35.16 42.70
N VAL A 11 -1.96 -35.42 43.46
CA VAL A 11 -1.29 -34.41 44.28
C VAL A 11 -0.62 -33.38 43.35
N LEU A 12 -1.25 -32.20 43.21
CA LEU A 12 -0.66 -31.02 42.60
C LEU A 12 0.49 -30.51 43.47
N GLN A 13 1.74 -30.73 43.05
CA GLN A 13 2.91 -30.14 43.71
C GLN A 13 2.85 -28.60 43.63
N PRO A 14 3.08 -27.88 44.74
CA PRO A 14 3.10 -26.41 44.73
C PRO A 14 4.32 -25.90 43.96
N ALA A 15 4.11 -24.82 43.20
CA ALA A 15 5.13 -24.15 42.41
C ALA A 15 6.40 -23.89 43.25
N THR A 16 7.55 -24.31 42.72
CA THR A 16 8.86 -24.11 43.33
C THR A 16 9.09 -22.63 43.67
N LYS A 17 9.31 -22.35 44.96
CA LYS A 17 9.61 -21.00 45.45
C LYS A 17 10.88 -20.48 44.77
N ARG A 18 10.79 -19.30 44.14
CA ARG A 18 11.93 -18.59 43.52
C ARG A 18 13.11 -18.49 44.49
N THR A 19 14.25 -19.02 44.07
CA THR A 19 15.55 -18.87 44.75
C THR A 19 15.90 -17.38 44.82
N LYS A 20 15.94 -16.80 46.02
CA LYS A 20 16.39 -15.42 46.23
C LYS A 20 17.90 -15.36 45.97
N THR A 21 18.29 -14.73 44.86
CA THR A 21 19.70 -14.39 44.63
C THR A 21 20.06 -13.22 45.56
N SER A 22 21.07 -13.44 46.40
CA SER A 22 21.65 -12.47 47.33
C SER A 22 22.48 -11.41 46.58
N ARG A 23 21.86 -10.65 45.68
CA ARG A 23 22.46 -9.44 45.11
C ARG A 23 21.55 -8.27 45.44
N VAL A 24 22.11 -7.30 46.16
CA VAL A 24 21.43 -6.06 46.52
C VAL A 24 20.97 -5.39 45.23
N ASP A 25 19.67 -5.16 45.11
CA ASP A 25 19.09 -4.48 43.96
C ASP A 25 19.33 -2.96 44.10
N HIS A 26 20.40 -2.49 43.47
CA HIS A 26 20.76 -1.06 43.44
C HIS A 26 19.89 -0.27 42.45
N LEU A 27 19.31 -0.93 41.45
CA LEU A 27 18.54 -0.27 40.40
C LEU A 27 17.12 0.05 40.86
N SER A 28 16.49 -0.80 41.69
CA SER A 28 15.16 -0.50 42.25
C SER A 28 15.13 0.66 43.26
N ARG A 29 16.29 1.03 43.82
CA ARG A 29 16.45 2.19 44.73
C ARG A 29 16.54 3.54 44.00
N LEU A 30 16.76 3.54 42.70
CA LEU A 30 16.82 4.76 41.89
C LEU A 30 15.41 5.35 41.68
N SER A 31 15.37 6.66 41.45
CA SER A 31 14.14 7.34 41.04
C SER A 31 13.70 6.85 39.65
N ASP A 32 12.40 6.93 39.40
CA ASP A 32 11.82 6.44 38.14
C ASP A 32 12.39 7.17 36.92
N GLU A 33 12.68 8.48 37.04
CA GLU A 33 13.34 9.28 36.01
C GLU A 33 14.76 8.80 35.67
N LEU A 34 15.55 8.44 36.68
CA LEU A 34 16.90 7.92 36.45
C LEU A 34 16.84 6.54 35.78
N ILE A 35 15.87 5.71 36.18
CA ILE A 35 15.64 4.42 35.53
C ILE A 35 15.23 4.61 34.07
N LEU A 36 14.32 5.54 33.77
CA LEU A 36 13.93 5.86 32.38
C LEU A 36 15.12 6.34 31.54
N ARG A 37 16.02 7.15 32.10
CA ARG A 37 17.24 7.59 31.41
C ARG A 37 18.19 6.42 31.12
N VAL A 38 18.36 5.50 32.06
CA VAL A 38 19.16 4.28 31.85
C VAL A 38 18.52 3.39 30.79
N LEU A 39 17.21 3.17 30.86
CA LEU A 39 16.45 2.38 29.89
C LEU A 39 16.50 3.00 28.48
N GLY A 40 16.49 4.33 28.37
CA GLY A 40 16.59 5.03 27.10
C GLY A 40 17.92 4.83 26.36
N ALA A 41 18.98 4.40 27.06
CA ALA A 41 20.27 4.06 26.46
C ALA A 41 20.38 2.60 26.00
N LEU A 42 19.40 1.74 26.34
CA LEU A 42 19.42 0.32 26.01
C LEU A 42 18.89 0.03 24.60
N SER A 43 19.29 -1.12 24.06
CA SER A 43 18.72 -1.62 22.80
C SER A 43 17.32 -2.22 23.00
N VAL A 44 16.54 -2.32 21.91
CA VAL A 44 15.17 -2.85 21.92
C VAL A 44 15.08 -4.25 22.50
N SER A 45 16.05 -5.13 22.19
CA SER A 45 16.08 -6.50 22.72
C SER A 45 16.27 -6.52 24.24
N GLN A 46 17.15 -5.66 24.76
CA GLN A 46 17.39 -5.52 26.20
C GLN A 46 16.16 -4.96 26.92
N LEU A 47 15.47 -3.97 26.32
CA LEU A 47 14.23 -3.41 26.87
C LEU A 47 13.12 -4.46 27.03
N ILE A 48 12.96 -5.35 26.05
CA ILE A 48 11.99 -6.46 26.13
C ILE A 48 12.35 -7.43 27.26
N VAL A 49 13.64 -7.68 27.49
CA VAL A 49 14.09 -8.49 28.64
C VAL A 49 13.78 -7.77 29.95
N CYS A 50 14.04 -6.47 30.05
CA CYS A 50 13.73 -5.66 31.23
C CYS A 50 12.23 -5.69 31.59
N GLU A 51 11.34 -5.71 30.58
CA GLU A 51 9.89 -5.84 30.79
C GLU A 51 9.50 -7.13 31.53
N ARG A 52 10.30 -8.19 31.39
CA ARG A 52 10.05 -9.50 32.02
C ARG A 52 10.61 -9.61 33.45
N LEU A 53 11.42 -8.66 33.91
CA LEU A 53 12.11 -8.75 35.21
C LEU A 53 11.17 -8.51 36.40
N SER A 54 10.36 -7.45 36.36
CA SER A 54 9.46 -7.06 37.45
C SER A 54 8.32 -6.16 36.95
N ARG A 55 7.25 -6.03 37.75
CA ARG A 55 6.10 -5.16 37.44
C ARG A 55 6.51 -3.69 37.29
N LYS A 56 7.45 -3.21 38.13
CA LYS A 56 7.97 -1.84 38.05
C LYS A 56 8.67 -1.59 36.71
N TYR A 57 9.60 -2.46 36.33
CA TYR A 57 10.29 -2.37 35.03
C TYR A 57 9.35 -2.60 33.84
N ARG A 58 8.30 -3.41 33.99
CA ARG A 58 7.27 -3.56 32.97
C ARG A 58 6.54 -2.24 32.70
N SER A 59 6.21 -1.49 33.74
CA SER A 59 5.57 -0.18 33.61
C SER A 59 6.53 0.84 32.98
N LEU A 60 7.77 0.92 33.48
CA LEU A 60 8.75 1.91 33.01
C LEU A 60 9.28 1.61 31.60
N ALA A 61 9.59 0.36 31.27
CA ALA A 61 9.99 -0.04 29.91
C ALA A 61 8.81 0.00 28.92
N GLY A 62 7.57 0.03 29.42
CA GLY A 62 6.37 0.24 28.63
C GLY A 62 6.02 1.71 28.40
N ASP A 63 6.76 2.65 28.99
CA ASP A 63 6.40 4.06 28.96
C ASP A 63 6.49 4.67 27.55
N ASN A 64 5.46 5.43 27.18
CA ASN A 64 5.32 6.05 25.87
C ASN A 64 6.44 7.05 25.56
N SER A 65 6.96 7.75 26.57
CA SER A 65 8.03 8.74 26.39
C SER A 65 9.32 8.10 25.88
N LEU A 66 9.67 6.93 26.41
CA LEU A 66 10.84 6.16 26.03
C LEU A 66 10.72 5.63 24.60
N TRP A 67 9.57 5.06 24.25
CA TRP A 67 9.33 4.57 22.89
C TRP A 67 9.24 5.71 21.85
N LYS A 68 8.72 6.89 22.22
CA LYS A 68 8.76 8.11 21.36
C LYS A 68 10.20 8.52 21.08
N GLY A 69 11.06 8.53 22.10
CA GLY A 69 12.49 8.84 21.95
C GLY A 69 13.23 7.84 21.05
N LEU A 70 13.03 6.54 21.26
CA LEU A 70 13.63 5.47 20.45
C LEU A 70 13.12 5.51 19.00
N TYR A 71 11.83 5.75 18.81
CA TYR A 71 11.23 5.91 17.49
C TYR A 71 11.87 7.08 16.74
N TYR A 72 11.98 8.23 17.40
CA TYR A 72 12.61 9.40 16.82
C TYR A 72 14.07 9.13 16.48
N HIS A 73 14.83 8.52 17.39
CA HIS A 73 16.25 8.23 17.18
C HIS A 73 16.50 7.26 16.01
N ASN A 74 15.70 6.20 15.89
CA ASN A 74 15.96 5.13 14.92
C ASN A 74 15.33 5.40 13.55
N PHE A 75 14.18 6.06 13.50
CA PHE A 75 13.43 6.22 12.25
C PHE A 75 13.42 7.66 11.74
N VAL A 76 13.27 8.66 12.63
CA VAL A 76 13.10 10.06 12.25
C VAL A 76 14.46 10.76 12.06
N ARG A 77 15.36 10.67 13.03
CA ARG A 77 16.67 11.35 13.03
C ARG A 77 17.54 10.96 11.84
N PRO A 78 17.65 9.68 11.43
CA PRO A 78 18.43 9.32 10.26
C PRO A 78 17.82 9.85 8.96
N ARG A 79 16.50 10.02 8.89
CA ARG A 79 15.81 10.60 7.73
C ARG A 79 15.98 12.12 7.68
N ALA A 80 15.77 12.80 8.80
CA ALA A 80 15.92 14.26 8.91
C ALA A 80 17.34 14.74 8.59
N THR A 81 18.36 14.02 9.05
CA THR A 81 19.78 14.34 8.76
C THR A 81 20.13 14.14 7.28
N ARG A 82 19.60 13.09 6.63
CA ARG A 82 19.80 12.83 5.18
C ARG A 82 19.13 13.89 4.30
N LEU A 83 17.95 14.38 4.70
CA LEU A 83 17.23 15.42 3.99
C LEU A 83 17.94 16.78 4.09
N ARG A 84 18.56 17.09 5.23
CA ARG A 84 19.41 18.30 5.37
C ARG A 84 20.60 18.32 4.42
N GLN A 85 21.28 17.18 4.24
CA GLN A 85 22.38 17.08 3.28
C GLN A 85 21.94 17.23 1.81
N SER A 86 20.64 17.10 1.52
CA SER A 86 20.10 17.39 0.18
C SER A 86 19.86 18.88 -0.06
N ARG A 87 19.89 19.72 0.98
CA ARG A 87 19.61 21.16 0.91
C ARG A 87 20.67 21.95 1.68
N ASP A 88 21.91 21.83 1.24
CA ASP A 88 22.90 22.87 1.51
C ASP A 88 22.82 23.92 0.39
N ARG A 89 22.20 25.07 0.70
CA ARG A 89 22.92 26.34 0.56
C ARG A 89 22.35 27.55 1.30
N ASP A 90 21.15 27.53 1.89
CA ASP A 90 20.66 28.74 2.58
C ASP A 90 20.11 28.48 3.99
N GLU A 91 20.72 29.23 4.92
CA GLU A 91 20.31 29.64 6.27
C GLU A 91 20.71 28.79 7.50
N VAL A 92 21.50 29.48 8.34
CA VAL A 92 21.99 29.16 9.68
C VAL A 92 20.88 29.51 10.68
N ASP A 93 20.24 28.50 11.27
CA ASP A 93 19.92 28.38 12.71
C ASP A 93 18.94 27.19 12.94
N GLY A 94 19.48 26.00 13.24
CA GLY A 94 18.81 24.74 12.91
C GLY A 94 18.54 23.74 14.05
N ASP A 95 18.86 24.02 15.31
CA ASP A 95 18.80 22.97 16.35
C ASP A 95 17.52 22.97 17.20
N ARG A 96 16.80 24.10 17.29
CA ARG A 96 15.56 24.21 18.10
C ARG A 96 14.25 23.92 17.35
N PHE A 97 14.26 23.85 16.03
CA PHE A 97 13.07 23.55 15.22
C PHE A 97 12.83 22.03 14.98
N LEU A 98 13.75 21.18 15.42
CA LEU A 98 13.76 19.75 15.11
C LEU A 98 12.77 18.90 15.95
N SER A 99 12.33 19.41 17.09
CA SER A 99 11.45 18.67 18.02
C SER A 99 9.96 18.82 17.73
N SER A 100 9.53 19.91 17.06
CA SER A 100 8.11 20.17 16.75
C SER A 100 7.82 20.29 15.24
N GLY A 101 8.79 20.69 14.40
CA GLY A 101 8.59 20.89 12.97
C GLY A 101 8.90 19.68 12.08
N GLY A 102 9.60 18.67 12.59
CA GLY A 102 10.02 17.48 11.82
C GLY A 102 8.87 16.52 11.47
N SER A 103 7.76 16.55 12.21
CA SER A 103 6.58 15.72 11.96
C SER A 103 5.79 16.16 10.72
N ARG A 104 5.79 17.47 10.41
CA ARG A 104 5.17 18.03 9.21
C ARG A 104 5.81 17.53 7.91
N TRP A 105 7.06 17.06 7.98
CA TRP A 105 7.85 16.63 6.83
C TRP A 105 7.89 15.10 6.62
N LEU A 106 7.39 14.32 7.58
CA LEU A 106 7.45 12.85 7.56
C LEU A 106 6.07 12.18 7.46
N ASP A 107 5.02 12.95 7.17
CA ASP A 107 3.63 12.47 7.13
C ASP A 107 3.18 11.74 8.43
N ASP A 108 3.98 11.84 9.50
CA ASP A 108 3.70 11.35 10.86
C ASP A 108 2.88 12.39 11.66
N GLU A 109 2.30 13.39 10.99
CA GLU A 109 1.51 14.46 11.60
C GLU A 109 0.26 13.90 12.30
N HIS A 110 -0.36 12.85 11.77
CA HIS A 110 -1.48 12.16 12.43
C HIS A 110 -1.03 11.51 13.75
N LEU A 111 0.21 11.04 13.86
CA LEU A 111 0.75 10.48 15.11
C LEU A 111 0.95 11.57 16.18
N VAL A 112 1.26 12.80 15.77
CA VAL A 112 1.46 13.95 16.67
C VAL A 112 0.13 14.66 17.00
N ARG A 113 -0.80 14.77 16.05
CA ARG A 113 -2.14 15.31 16.30
C ARG A 113 -2.95 14.46 17.28
N HIS A 114 -2.65 13.17 17.38
CA HIS A 114 -3.26 12.23 18.33
C HIS A 114 -2.40 11.95 19.57
N GLU A 115 -1.64 12.95 20.05
CA GLU A 115 -0.64 12.85 21.13
C GLU A 115 -1.12 12.22 22.45
N GLY A 116 -2.43 12.07 22.68
CA GLY A 116 -3.01 11.36 23.83
C GLY A 116 -3.44 9.90 23.61
N ARG A 117 -3.46 9.39 22.38
CA ARG A 117 -3.98 8.04 22.02
C ARG A 117 -2.96 7.13 21.35
N THR A 118 -1.78 7.64 20.97
CA THR A 118 -0.77 6.86 20.25
C THR A 118 0.09 6.02 21.19
N ASN A 119 -0.04 4.70 21.08
CA ASN A 119 0.88 3.77 21.71
C ASN A 119 2.19 3.70 20.89
N TRP A 120 3.22 4.41 21.35
CA TRP A 120 4.50 4.52 20.66
C TRP A 120 5.23 3.18 20.54
N LYS A 121 5.02 2.25 21.48
CA LYS A 121 5.54 0.88 21.39
C LYS A 121 4.92 0.12 20.23
N LYS A 122 3.60 0.25 20.04
CA LYS A 122 2.89 -0.34 18.88
C LYS A 122 3.43 0.25 17.57
N GLN A 123 3.59 1.57 17.51
CA GLN A 123 4.12 2.26 16.33
C GLN A 123 5.56 1.86 16.00
N PHE A 124 6.41 1.70 17.03
CA PHE A 124 7.77 1.21 16.87
C PHE A 124 7.80 -0.21 16.31
N ARG A 125 7.00 -1.11 16.89
CA ARG A 125 6.88 -2.51 16.44
C ARG A 125 6.40 -2.57 14.99
N LEU A 126 5.34 -1.82 14.68
CA LEU A 126 4.79 -1.73 13.33
C LEU A 126 5.88 -1.31 12.34
N ARG A 127 6.56 -0.19 12.59
CA ARG A 127 7.62 0.31 11.69
C ARG A 127 8.77 -0.68 11.54
N GLN A 128 9.14 -1.38 12.61
CA GLN A 128 10.14 -2.44 12.55
C GLN A 128 9.68 -3.65 11.74
N ASN A 129 8.41 -4.04 11.84
CA ASN A 129 7.82 -5.13 11.06
C ASN A 129 7.79 -4.79 9.56
N TRP A 130 7.44 -3.55 9.21
CA TRP A 130 7.53 -3.03 7.85
C TRP A 130 8.96 -3.07 7.30
N GLN A 131 9.95 -2.60 8.07
CA GLN A 131 11.36 -2.64 7.63
C GLN A 131 11.93 -4.05 7.47
N LYS A 132 11.39 -5.03 8.21
CA LYS A 132 11.80 -6.43 8.11
C LYS A 132 10.96 -7.24 7.12
N GLY A 133 9.80 -6.73 6.71
CA GLY A 133 8.83 -7.47 5.91
C GLY A 133 8.16 -8.60 6.70
N SER A 134 8.13 -8.52 8.03
CA SER A 134 7.52 -9.56 8.87
C SER A 134 6.02 -9.29 9.00
N ALA A 135 5.19 -10.15 8.42
CA ALA A 135 3.74 -10.02 8.50
C ALA A 135 3.07 -11.36 8.79
N VAL A 136 1.95 -11.30 9.52
CA VAL A 136 1.06 -12.45 9.70
C VAL A 136 0.08 -12.49 8.55
N VAL A 137 0.14 -13.55 7.75
CA VAL A 137 -0.73 -13.71 6.57
C VAL A 137 -1.98 -14.46 6.95
N ASN A 138 -3.11 -13.96 6.47
CA ASN A 138 -4.40 -14.60 6.64
C ASN A 138 -5.18 -14.52 5.33
N GLU A 139 -5.91 -15.58 5.04
CA GLU A 139 -6.66 -15.71 3.79
C GLU A 139 -8.15 -15.54 4.07
N ILE A 140 -8.80 -14.60 3.37
CA ILE A 140 -10.25 -14.43 3.34
C ILE A 140 -10.73 -15.00 2.00
N GLN A 141 -11.54 -16.05 2.04
CA GLN A 141 -12.13 -16.63 0.84
C GLN A 141 -13.20 -15.67 0.28
N VAL A 142 -13.01 -15.19 -0.95
CA VAL A 142 -13.90 -14.19 -1.56
C VAL A 142 -14.96 -14.85 -2.44
N ALA A 143 -14.54 -15.80 -3.28
CA ALA A 143 -15.40 -16.58 -4.14
C ALA A 143 -14.78 -17.97 -4.37
N GLU A 144 -15.59 -19.02 -4.27
CA GLU A 144 -15.16 -20.40 -4.56
C GLU A 144 -15.03 -20.64 -6.07
N GLU A 145 -15.77 -19.89 -6.89
CA GLU A 145 -15.77 -19.96 -8.35
C GLU A 145 -15.28 -18.65 -9.00
N ALA A 146 -14.83 -18.74 -10.26
CA ALA A 146 -14.41 -17.58 -11.05
C ALA A 146 -15.56 -16.58 -11.22
N SER A 147 -15.47 -15.43 -10.54
CA SER A 147 -16.37 -14.32 -10.80
C SER A 147 -16.02 -13.67 -12.13
N VAL A 148 -16.95 -13.70 -13.09
CA VAL A 148 -16.89 -12.93 -14.34
C VAL A 148 -18.02 -11.92 -14.28
N PRO A 149 -17.81 -10.60 -14.12
CA PRO A 149 -16.55 -9.86 -14.06
C PRO A 149 -15.76 -10.14 -12.77
N PRO A 150 -14.46 -9.82 -12.73
CA PRO A 150 -13.65 -9.99 -11.53
C PRO A 150 -14.18 -9.15 -10.37
N THR A 151 -14.07 -9.68 -9.15
CA THR A 151 -14.36 -8.91 -7.94
C THR A 151 -13.42 -7.71 -7.84
N LEU A 152 -13.98 -6.52 -7.74
CA LEU A 152 -13.23 -5.30 -7.53
C LEU A 152 -12.96 -5.15 -6.04
N VAL A 153 -11.74 -4.77 -5.69
CA VAL A 153 -11.35 -4.58 -4.28
C VAL A 153 -10.74 -3.20 -4.12
N GLN A 154 -11.03 -2.54 -3.01
CA GLN A 154 -10.34 -1.34 -2.56
C GLN A 154 -10.19 -1.33 -1.05
N MET A 155 -9.07 -0.82 -0.55
CA MET A 155 -8.84 -0.66 0.87
C MET A 155 -8.78 0.83 1.25
N ASN A 156 -9.45 1.19 2.33
CA ASN A 156 -9.32 2.50 2.96
C ASN A 156 -9.44 2.36 4.49
N ASP A 157 -8.47 2.90 5.21
CA ASP A 157 -8.44 2.97 6.68
C ASP A 157 -8.87 1.68 7.41
N GLY A 158 -8.20 0.55 7.13
CA GLY A 158 -8.49 -0.72 7.78
C GLY A 158 -9.79 -1.40 7.36
N ILE A 159 -10.52 -0.87 6.37
CA ILE A 159 -11.72 -1.49 5.79
C ILE A 159 -11.44 -1.86 4.33
N ILE A 160 -11.85 -3.06 3.96
CA ILE A 160 -11.74 -3.62 2.62
C ILE A 160 -13.14 -3.60 1.99
N TYR A 161 -13.28 -2.88 0.90
CA TYR A 161 -14.49 -2.79 0.10
C TYR A 161 -14.35 -3.72 -1.08
N MET A 162 -15.36 -4.56 -1.29
CA MET A 162 -15.42 -5.50 -2.40
C MET A 162 -16.71 -5.30 -3.17
N ALA A 163 -16.62 -5.11 -4.48
CA ALA A 163 -17.77 -5.00 -5.36
C ALA A 163 -17.76 -6.15 -6.35
N ASP A 164 -18.85 -6.91 -6.35
CA ASP A 164 -19.12 -8.03 -7.26
C ASP A 164 -20.53 -7.87 -7.85
N ARG A 165 -20.97 -8.77 -8.75
CA ARG A 165 -22.35 -8.84 -9.24
C ARG A 165 -23.38 -8.93 -8.12
N THR A 166 -23.02 -9.62 -7.04
CA THR A 166 -23.90 -9.87 -5.89
C THR A 166 -24.15 -8.61 -5.05
N GLY A 167 -23.20 -7.68 -5.01
CA GLY A 167 -23.33 -6.46 -4.22
C GLY A 167 -21.99 -5.86 -3.79
N LEU A 168 -22.10 -4.78 -3.02
CA LEU A 168 -20.99 -4.12 -2.35
C LEU A 168 -20.88 -4.64 -0.91
N ARG A 169 -19.71 -5.15 -0.55
CA ARG A 169 -19.39 -5.72 0.77
C ARG A 169 -18.25 -4.93 1.42
N ALA A 170 -18.38 -4.58 2.69
CA ALA A 170 -17.32 -3.97 3.48
C ALA A 170 -16.83 -4.97 4.54
N TRP A 171 -15.52 -5.16 4.67
CA TRP A 171 -14.87 -6.09 5.60
C TRP A 171 -13.87 -5.35 6.47
N SER A 172 -13.84 -5.67 7.77
CA SER A 172 -12.79 -5.16 8.65
C SER A 172 -11.49 -5.92 8.39
N ALA A 173 -10.39 -5.22 8.13
CA ALA A 173 -9.06 -5.84 8.09
C ALA A 173 -8.53 -6.13 9.52
N LYS A 174 -9.03 -5.38 10.52
CA LYS A 174 -8.59 -5.48 11.91
C LYS A 174 -9.38 -6.52 12.71
N GLY A 175 -8.68 -7.26 13.58
CA GLY A 175 -9.28 -8.13 14.60
C GLY A 175 -9.97 -9.38 14.03
N SER A 176 -11.24 -9.58 14.36
CA SER A 176 -12.01 -10.79 13.96
C SER A 176 -12.38 -10.87 12.48
N ARG A 177 -11.97 -9.87 11.68
CA ARG A 177 -12.09 -9.83 10.21
C ARG A 177 -13.47 -10.28 9.70
N LYS A 178 -14.49 -9.66 10.28
CA LYS A 178 -15.89 -9.90 9.92
C LYS A 178 -16.33 -8.92 8.84
N MET A 179 -17.32 -9.35 8.08
CA MET A 179 -18.10 -8.48 7.20
C MET A 179 -18.80 -7.44 8.09
N VAL A 180 -18.58 -6.17 7.77
CA VAL A 180 -19.12 -5.00 8.47
C VAL A 180 -20.51 -4.70 7.92
N ALA A 181 -20.61 -4.58 6.58
CA ALA A 181 -21.84 -4.20 5.92
C ALA A 181 -21.94 -4.84 4.52
N GLN A 182 -23.16 -5.01 4.04
CA GLN A 182 -23.45 -5.51 2.70
C GLN A 182 -24.69 -4.83 2.14
N THR A 183 -24.59 -4.35 0.90
CA THR A 183 -25.71 -3.74 0.17
C THR A 183 -25.78 -4.31 -1.25
N SER A 184 -26.98 -4.61 -1.74
CA SER A 184 -27.18 -5.10 -3.10
C SER A 184 -26.94 -4.00 -4.13
N LEU A 185 -26.42 -4.37 -5.30
CA LEU A 185 -26.14 -3.44 -6.41
C LEU A 185 -27.30 -3.37 -7.40
N GLU A 186 -28.54 -3.54 -6.92
CA GLU A 186 -29.76 -3.51 -7.74
C GLU A 186 -29.87 -2.22 -8.54
N ALA A 187 -29.32 -1.13 -8.01
CA ALA A 187 -29.31 0.17 -8.65
C ALA A 187 -28.54 0.23 -9.99
N LEU A 188 -27.64 -0.72 -10.28
CA LEU A 188 -26.92 -0.77 -11.57
C LEU A 188 -27.65 -1.58 -12.65
N ASN A 189 -28.94 -1.87 -12.49
CA ASN A 189 -29.79 -2.57 -13.47
C ASN A 189 -29.17 -3.89 -13.97
N GLY A 190 -28.51 -4.64 -13.08
CA GLY A 190 -27.87 -5.92 -13.41
C GLY A 190 -26.58 -5.81 -14.24
N SER A 191 -26.08 -4.61 -14.52
CA SER A 191 -24.81 -4.43 -15.22
C SER A 191 -23.60 -4.70 -14.30
N PRO A 192 -22.58 -5.43 -14.77
CA PRO A 192 -21.43 -5.78 -13.95
C PRO A 192 -20.63 -4.54 -13.53
N PRO A 193 -20.13 -4.49 -12.28
CA PRO A 193 -19.23 -3.43 -11.83
C PRO A 193 -17.88 -3.53 -12.54
N THR A 194 -17.32 -2.40 -12.95
CA THR A 194 -16.03 -2.31 -13.67
C THR A 194 -14.98 -1.50 -12.94
N THR A 195 -15.39 -0.55 -12.10
CA THR A 195 -14.46 0.25 -11.29
C THR A 195 -15.03 0.51 -9.89
N LEU A 196 -14.14 0.59 -8.92
CA LEU A 196 -14.43 0.91 -7.52
C LEU A 196 -13.43 2.00 -7.11
N ALA A 197 -13.94 3.09 -6.55
CA ALA A 197 -13.12 4.13 -5.93
C ALA A 197 -13.67 4.47 -4.53
N VAL A 198 -12.78 4.62 -3.55
CA VAL A 198 -13.09 4.99 -2.17
C VAL A 198 -12.33 6.26 -1.83
N GLY A 199 -13.00 7.17 -1.14
CA GLY A 199 -12.42 8.44 -0.71
C GLY A 199 -12.94 8.87 0.67
N PRO A 200 -12.41 9.97 1.21
CA PRO A 200 -12.94 10.57 2.43
C PRO A 200 -14.42 10.91 2.24
N GLY A 201 -15.21 10.65 3.28
CA GLY A 201 -16.64 10.89 3.31
C GLY A 201 -17.00 12.33 3.67
N LEU A 202 -18.17 12.51 4.26
CA LEU A 202 -18.65 13.81 4.74
C LEU A 202 -17.84 14.20 5.98
N ASP A 203 -17.09 15.30 5.88
CA ASP A 203 -16.46 15.94 7.02
C ASP A 203 -17.53 16.76 7.77
N ASP A 204 -18.37 16.12 8.58
CA ASP A 204 -18.92 16.83 9.73
C ASP A 204 -17.75 16.99 10.72
N GLU A 205 -17.44 18.23 11.11
CA GLU A 205 -16.28 18.66 11.93
C GLU A 205 -16.06 17.88 13.25
N THR A 206 -16.93 16.93 13.57
CA THR A 206 -16.92 16.14 14.79
C THR A 206 -16.75 14.63 14.59
N THR A 207 -16.88 14.07 13.37
CA THR A 207 -16.78 12.62 13.13
C THR A 207 -16.16 12.24 11.77
N THR A 208 -14.88 11.88 11.78
CA THR A 208 -14.13 11.33 10.62
C THR A 208 -14.52 9.87 10.26
N ASP A 209 -15.73 9.43 10.58
CA ASP A 209 -16.13 8.02 10.50
C ASP A 209 -16.93 7.66 9.24
N THR A 210 -17.18 8.63 8.35
CA THR A 210 -17.86 8.35 7.08
C THR A 210 -16.88 8.19 5.92
N THR A 211 -17.17 7.24 5.04
CA THR A 211 -16.39 7.00 3.82
C THR A 211 -17.31 7.00 2.61
N ALA A 212 -16.90 7.68 1.54
CA ALA A 212 -17.65 7.72 0.30
C ALA A 212 -17.07 6.70 -0.70
N ILE A 213 -17.97 5.98 -1.37
CA ILE A 213 -17.64 4.88 -2.26
C ILE A 213 -18.36 5.12 -3.57
N ILE A 214 -17.66 4.95 -4.69
CA ILE A 214 -18.26 4.96 -6.02
C ILE A 214 -18.02 3.63 -6.72
N VAL A 215 -19.08 3.09 -7.30
CA VAL A 215 -19.05 1.89 -8.13
C VAL A 215 -19.51 2.27 -9.54
N GLY A 216 -18.63 2.10 -10.52
CA GLY A 216 -18.97 2.28 -11.93
C GLY A 216 -19.31 0.95 -12.61
N SER A 217 -20.20 0.99 -13.60
CA SER A 217 -20.65 -0.19 -14.33
C SER A 217 -20.16 -0.23 -15.78
N GLN A 218 -20.33 -1.41 -16.39
CA GLN A 218 -20.11 -1.61 -17.82
C GLN A 218 -21.07 -0.79 -18.69
N SER A 219 -22.29 -0.52 -18.21
CA SER A 219 -23.30 0.27 -18.94
C SER A 219 -22.98 1.77 -18.99
N GLY A 220 -21.94 2.23 -18.28
CA GLY A 220 -21.63 3.66 -18.18
C GLY A 220 -22.42 4.37 -17.07
N ALA A 221 -23.14 3.63 -16.23
CA ALA A 221 -23.78 4.13 -15.02
C ALA A 221 -22.81 4.07 -13.84
N PHE A 222 -23.05 4.90 -12.82
CA PHE A 222 -22.32 4.80 -11.56
C PHE A 222 -23.26 5.03 -10.39
N SER A 223 -22.96 4.36 -9.28
CA SER A 223 -23.68 4.50 -8.01
C SER A 223 -22.71 4.95 -6.93
N VAL A 224 -23.17 5.88 -6.08
CA VAL A 224 -22.40 6.38 -4.94
C VAL A 224 -23.05 5.89 -3.65
N PHE A 225 -22.21 5.40 -2.75
CA PHE A 225 -22.58 4.89 -1.45
C PHE A 225 -21.79 5.60 -0.36
N THR A 226 -22.33 5.63 0.85
CA THR A 226 -21.62 6.07 2.05
C THR A 226 -21.66 4.98 3.08
N LEU A 227 -20.51 4.63 3.64
CA LEU A 227 -20.42 3.77 4.81
C LEU A 227 -20.19 4.64 6.05
N ASP A 228 -21.06 4.51 7.04
CA ASP A 228 -20.82 4.96 8.41
C ASP A 228 -20.12 3.84 9.19
N LYS A 229 -18.89 4.09 9.65
CA LYS A 229 -18.10 3.12 10.41
C LYS A 229 -18.69 2.78 11.78
N ARG A 230 -19.47 3.68 12.39
CA ARG A 230 -20.03 3.49 13.73
C ARG A 230 -21.24 2.58 13.72
N GLU A 231 -22.15 2.88 12.81
CA GLU A 231 -23.39 2.12 12.64
C GLU A 231 -23.17 0.85 11.82
N ALA A 232 -22.01 0.75 11.14
CA ALA A 232 -21.70 -0.33 10.21
C ALA A 232 -22.78 -0.43 9.11
N ASP A 233 -23.37 0.71 8.73
CA ASP A 233 -24.42 0.77 7.73
C ASP A 233 -23.92 1.42 6.44
N LEU A 234 -24.37 0.85 5.33
CA LEU A 234 -23.89 1.16 3.99
C LEU A 234 -25.07 1.69 3.16
N CYS A 235 -25.23 3.01 3.18
CA CYS A 235 -26.33 3.70 2.56
C CYS A 235 -26.05 4.02 1.09
N HIS A 236 -27.05 3.82 0.23
CA HIS A 236 -27.03 4.27 -1.16
C HIS A 236 -27.43 5.75 -1.24
N LEU A 237 -26.60 6.58 -1.88
CA LEU A 237 -26.87 8.02 -2.03
C LEU A 237 -27.54 8.33 -3.36
N CYS A 238 -26.97 7.83 -4.45
CA CYS A 238 -27.44 8.15 -5.78
C CYS A 238 -26.98 7.11 -6.80
N THR A 239 -27.73 7.04 -7.90
CA THR A 239 -27.30 6.40 -9.13
C THR A 239 -27.49 7.38 -10.27
N HIS A 240 -26.43 7.54 -11.05
CA HIS A 240 -26.49 8.27 -12.31
C HIS A 240 -26.93 7.32 -13.41
N GLU A 241 -27.76 7.82 -14.33
CA GLU A 241 -28.23 7.03 -15.46
C GLU A 241 -27.08 6.57 -16.36
N PRO A 242 -27.25 5.45 -17.10
CA PRO A 242 -26.25 4.98 -18.05
C PRO A 242 -25.90 6.08 -19.07
N SER A 243 -24.62 6.43 -19.15
CA SER A 243 -24.16 7.38 -20.16
C SER A 243 -23.94 6.69 -21.51
N THR A 244 -24.21 7.40 -22.61
CA THR A 244 -23.90 6.95 -23.99
C THR A 244 -22.40 6.82 -24.27
N SER A 245 -21.55 7.20 -23.30
CA SER A 245 -20.10 7.21 -23.43
C SER A 245 -19.44 5.85 -23.15
N GLY A 246 -20.23 4.81 -22.88
CA GLY A 246 -19.75 3.43 -22.72
C GLY A 246 -19.20 3.14 -21.33
N THR A 247 -18.49 2.01 -21.21
CA THR A 247 -18.01 1.44 -19.93
C THR A 247 -17.12 2.39 -19.14
N ILE A 248 -17.34 2.48 -17.83
CA ILE A 248 -16.47 3.25 -16.93
C ILE A 248 -15.20 2.44 -16.65
N SER A 249 -14.04 2.98 -17.02
CA SER A 249 -12.73 2.34 -16.88
C SER A 249 -12.04 2.69 -15.57
N SER A 250 -12.20 3.92 -15.08
CA SER A 250 -11.62 4.38 -13.82
C SER A 250 -12.48 5.48 -13.20
N ALA A 251 -12.48 5.55 -11.87
CA ALA A 251 -13.17 6.59 -11.12
C ALA A 251 -12.29 7.07 -9.97
N ALA A 252 -12.55 8.29 -9.50
CA ALA A 252 -12.00 8.83 -8.28
C ALA A 252 -13.06 9.67 -7.56
N ILE A 253 -13.09 9.56 -6.23
CA ILE A 253 -14.05 10.28 -5.39
C ILE A 253 -13.32 11.02 -4.27
N ALA A 254 -13.72 12.26 -4.05
CA ALA A 254 -13.34 13.08 -2.91
C ALA A 254 -14.55 13.95 -2.63
N TRP A 255 -15.40 13.50 -1.70
CA TRP A 255 -16.73 14.07 -1.51
C TRP A 255 -16.65 15.60 -1.28
N PRO A 256 -17.49 16.43 -1.93
CA PRO A 256 -18.65 16.11 -2.80
C PRO A 256 -18.33 16.00 -4.30
N TYR A 257 -17.07 15.78 -4.68
CA TYR A 257 -16.61 15.75 -6.06
C TYR A 257 -16.35 14.33 -6.55
N VAL A 258 -16.77 14.04 -7.77
CA VAL A 258 -16.60 12.73 -8.41
C VAL A 258 -16.06 12.92 -9.82
N VAL A 259 -15.05 12.14 -10.17
CA VAL A 259 -14.51 12.04 -11.53
C VAL A 259 -14.73 10.63 -12.02
N THR A 260 -15.27 10.49 -13.23
CA THR A 260 -15.31 9.23 -13.95
C THR A 260 -14.59 9.34 -15.29
N MET A 261 -13.93 8.27 -15.68
CA MET A 261 -13.29 8.11 -16.99
C MET A 261 -13.91 6.90 -17.68
N THR A 262 -14.35 7.08 -18.92
CA THR A 262 -14.89 6.00 -19.74
C THR A 262 -13.80 5.31 -20.57
N ALA A 263 -14.07 4.11 -21.05
CA ALA A 263 -13.23 3.38 -22.00
C ALA A 263 -13.09 4.13 -23.34
N THR A 264 -14.04 5.01 -23.67
CA THR A 264 -14.02 5.89 -24.84
C THR A 264 -13.23 7.19 -24.62
N GLN A 265 -12.42 7.25 -23.56
CA GLN A 265 -11.51 8.36 -23.23
C GLN A 265 -12.22 9.68 -22.92
N SER A 266 -13.49 9.63 -22.50
CA SER A 266 -14.23 10.79 -21.97
C SER A 266 -14.15 10.83 -20.45
N LEU A 267 -13.61 11.94 -19.94
CA LEU A 267 -13.62 12.31 -18.53
C LEU A 267 -14.88 13.12 -18.23
N SER A 268 -15.64 12.71 -17.22
CA SER A 268 -16.77 13.48 -16.71
C SER A 268 -16.53 13.85 -15.26
N PHE A 269 -16.65 15.15 -14.95
CA PHE A 269 -16.47 15.69 -13.61
C PHE A 269 -17.81 16.14 -13.05
N TYR A 270 -18.19 15.58 -11.91
CA TYR A 270 -19.46 15.81 -11.23
C TYR A 270 -19.25 16.47 -9.88
N ARG A 271 -20.22 17.30 -9.49
CA ARG A 271 -20.35 17.85 -8.15
C ARG A 271 -21.70 17.46 -7.58
N PHE A 272 -21.68 16.94 -6.37
CA PHE A 272 -22.88 16.71 -5.59
C PHE A 272 -23.23 17.96 -4.78
N PRO A 273 -24.52 18.33 -4.68
CA PRO A 273 -24.92 19.37 -3.74
C PRO A 273 -24.67 18.88 -2.31
N GLU A 274 -24.06 19.74 -1.52
CA GLU A 274 -23.91 19.57 -0.08
C GLU A 274 -25.33 19.59 0.52
N ARG A 275 -25.77 18.45 1.08
CA ARG A 275 -27.16 18.05 1.36
C ARG A 275 -28.24 19.17 1.41
N PRO A 276 -29.43 18.96 0.80
CA PRO A 276 -30.63 19.64 1.29
C PRO A 276 -30.96 19.10 2.69
N ARG A 277 -31.09 19.99 3.67
CA ARG A 277 -31.30 19.65 5.10
C ARG A 277 -32.59 18.89 5.40
N HIS A 278 -33.50 18.71 4.44
CA HIS A 278 -34.75 18.01 4.65
C HIS A 278 -35.20 17.30 3.36
N THR A 279 -35.78 16.11 3.52
CA THR A 279 -36.45 15.23 2.52
C THR A 279 -35.57 14.15 1.87
N ASN A 280 -36.18 12.96 1.74
CA ASN A 280 -35.71 11.74 1.06
C ASN A 280 -35.46 11.92 -0.46
N ASN A 281 -35.12 13.13 -0.91
CA ASN A 281 -34.87 13.42 -2.31
C ASN A 281 -33.48 12.90 -2.69
N ARG A 282 -33.48 11.97 -3.65
CA ARG A 282 -32.29 11.43 -4.30
C ARG A 282 -31.40 12.58 -4.78
N VAL A 283 -30.16 12.60 -4.32
CA VAL A 283 -29.19 13.64 -4.69
C VAL A 283 -28.77 13.41 -6.15
N GLN A 284 -29.14 14.32 -7.05
CA GLN A 284 -28.68 14.25 -8.44
C GLN A 284 -27.32 14.93 -8.59
N PRO A 285 -26.33 14.27 -9.23
CA PRO A 285 -25.05 14.90 -9.52
C PRO A 285 -25.22 16.00 -10.58
N ARG A 286 -24.56 17.15 -10.37
CA ARG A 286 -24.39 18.17 -11.41
C ARG A 286 -23.13 17.87 -12.19
N LEU A 287 -23.25 17.62 -13.49
CA LEU A 287 -22.11 17.57 -14.40
C LEU A 287 -21.50 18.98 -14.49
N LEU A 288 -20.24 19.11 -14.11
CA LEU A 288 -19.48 20.35 -14.24
C LEU A 288 -18.79 20.43 -15.60
N HIS A 289 -18.04 19.38 -15.95
CA HIS A 289 -17.26 19.33 -17.19
C HIS A 289 -17.29 17.93 -17.79
N SER A 290 -17.32 17.88 -19.13
CA SER A 290 -17.09 16.66 -19.90
C SER A 290 -15.97 16.93 -20.91
N LEU A 291 -14.89 16.18 -20.81
CA LEU A 291 -13.66 16.38 -21.56
C LEU A 291 -13.30 15.09 -22.28
N LYS A 292 -13.05 15.16 -23.59
CA LYS A 292 -12.63 14.00 -24.38
C LYS A 292 -11.15 14.09 -24.70
N SER A 293 -10.41 13.05 -24.37
CA SER A 293 -8.99 12.90 -24.73
C SER A 293 -8.83 11.96 -25.92
N GLN A 294 -7.73 12.07 -26.65
CA GLN A 294 -7.39 11.19 -27.79
C GLN A 294 -6.06 10.43 -27.57
N THR A 295 -5.33 10.74 -26.51
CA THR A 295 -3.95 10.28 -26.27
C THR A 295 -3.81 9.40 -25.03
N VAL A 296 -4.93 9.03 -24.39
CA VAL A 296 -4.95 8.27 -23.13
C VAL A 296 -5.11 6.78 -23.42
N TYR A 297 -4.01 6.02 -23.33
CA TYR A 297 -4.06 4.55 -23.48
C TYR A 297 -3.95 3.84 -22.12
N PRO A 298 -4.64 2.70 -21.95
CA PRO A 298 -4.55 1.89 -20.73
C PRO A 298 -3.22 1.11 -20.65
N PRO A 299 -2.66 0.89 -19.44
CA PRO A 299 -3.23 1.18 -18.13
C PRO A 299 -3.31 2.68 -17.80
N LEU A 300 -4.29 3.08 -16.99
CA LEU A 300 -4.50 4.47 -16.56
C LEU A 300 -4.89 4.52 -15.07
N SER A 301 -4.61 5.65 -14.42
CA SER A 301 -4.98 5.92 -13.03
C SER A 301 -5.51 7.34 -12.91
N VAL A 302 -6.67 7.50 -12.29
CA VAL A 302 -7.28 8.81 -12.02
C VAL A 302 -7.13 9.13 -10.54
N SER A 303 -6.74 10.36 -10.23
CA SER A 303 -6.64 10.86 -8.87
C SER A 303 -7.32 12.22 -8.77
N LEU A 304 -8.01 12.45 -7.66
CA LEU A 304 -8.73 13.67 -7.37
C LEU A 304 -8.16 14.29 -6.09
N ARG A 305 -7.74 15.55 -6.18
CA ARG A 305 -7.19 16.31 -5.06
C ARG A 305 -7.97 17.60 -4.88
N PRO A 306 -8.97 17.63 -3.99
CA PRO A 306 -9.62 18.87 -3.62
C PRO A 306 -8.66 19.71 -2.77
N SER A 307 -8.60 21.01 -3.07
CA SER A 307 -7.94 22.03 -2.24
C SER A 307 -8.93 23.20 -2.08
N PRO A 308 -8.87 23.98 -0.98
CA PRO A 308 -9.87 25.00 -0.67
C PRO A 308 -10.16 25.99 -1.81
N SER A 309 -9.13 26.35 -2.58
CA SER A 309 -9.25 27.30 -3.69
C SER A 309 -9.41 26.63 -5.05
N THR A 310 -8.95 25.39 -5.22
CA THR A 310 -8.82 24.74 -6.53
C THR A 310 -8.94 23.23 -6.40
N ILE A 311 -9.68 22.61 -7.30
CA ILE A 311 -9.77 21.16 -7.41
C ILE A 311 -8.87 20.72 -8.54
N THR A 312 -7.99 19.77 -8.24
CA THR A 312 -7.03 19.24 -9.20
C THR A 312 -7.38 17.81 -9.53
N VAL A 313 -7.75 17.57 -10.78
CA VAL A 313 -7.99 16.24 -11.35
C VAL A 313 -6.74 15.82 -12.12
N CYS A 314 -6.17 14.68 -11.78
CA CYS A 314 -4.99 14.14 -12.44
C CYS A 314 -5.33 12.82 -13.14
N ILE A 315 -4.89 12.68 -14.38
CA ILE A 315 -5.00 11.46 -15.17
C ILE A 315 -3.57 11.02 -15.52
N ALA A 316 -3.12 9.92 -14.93
CA ALA A 316 -1.89 9.26 -15.32
C ALA A 316 -2.22 8.19 -16.37
N TYR A 317 -1.52 8.20 -17.50
CA TYR A 317 -1.81 7.32 -18.62
C TYR A 317 -0.54 6.90 -19.35
N THR A 318 -0.71 5.90 -20.21
CA THR A 318 0.35 5.41 -21.08
C THR A 318 0.14 5.94 -22.49
N LEU A 319 1.22 6.16 -23.21
CA LEU A 319 1.24 6.67 -24.58
C LEU A 319 2.24 5.84 -25.39
N PRO A 320 1.80 5.16 -26.47
CA PRO A 320 2.72 4.52 -27.39
C PRO A 320 3.46 5.59 -28.20
N THR A 321 4.78 5.48 -28.29
CA THR A 321 5.61 6.35 -29.10
C THR A 321 6.15 5.64 -30.31
N TYR A 322 6.13 6.35 -31.44
CA TYR A 322 6.61 5.83 -32.71
C TYR A 322 8.09 5.41 -32.56
N LEU A 323 8.38 4.15 -32.91
CA LEU A 323 9.72 3.53 -32.90
C LEU A 323 10.44 3.43 -31.54
N SER A 324 9.81 3.89 -30.45
CA SER A 324 10.41 3.99 -29.12
C SER A 324 9.54 3.42 -28.01
N GLY A 325 8.57 2.57 -28.34
CA GLY A 325 7.82 1.78 -27.36
C GLY A 325 6.70 2.53 -26.64
N TRP A 326 6.70 2.43 -25.31
CA TRP A 326 5.67 3.01 -24.44
C TRP A 326 6.26 4.03 -23.49
N THR A 327 5.53 5.12 -23.30
CA THR A 327 5.89 6.22 -22.42
C THR A 327 4.70 6.62 -21.56
N PHE A 328 4.93 7.53 -20.62
CA PHE A 328 3.95 7.90 -19.61
C PHE A 328 3.63 9.39 -19.73
N GLY A 329 2.33 9.69 -19.68
CA GLY A 329 1.80 11.04 -19.65
C GLY A 329 1.02 11.26 -18.37
N LEU A 330 1.05 12.49 -17.89
CA LEU A 330 0.18 12.97 -16.82
C LEU A 330 -0.55 14.21 -17.34
N GLN A 331 -1.87 14.19 -17.26
CA GLN A 331 -2.71 15.34 -17.52
C GLN A 331 -3.30 15.84 -16.21
N GLU A 332 -3.12 17.13 -15.93
CA GLU A 332 -3.66 17.83 -14.77
C GLU A 332 -4.71 18.84 -15.24
N ILE A 333 -5.93 18.70 -14.73
CA ILE A 333 -7.05 19.62 -14.99
C ILE A 333 -7.38 20.31 -13.68
N ARG A 334 -7.51 21.64 -13.73
CA ARG A 334 -7.83 22.45 -12.56
C ARG A 334 -9.17 23.14 -12.75
N VAL A 335 -10.00 23.05 -11.73
CA VAL A 335 -11.36 23.58 -11.71
C VAL A 335 -11.56 24.33 -10.40
N THR A 336 -12.32 25.43 -10.41
CA THR A 336 -12.74 26.09 -9.17
C THR A 336 -13.74 25.20 -8.42
N PRO A 337 -13.87 25.32 -7.09
CA PRO A 337 -14.92 24.65 -6.34
C PRO A 337 -16.34 24.93 -6.87
N GLY A 338 -16.53 26.12 -7.45
CA GLY A 338 -17.76 26.57 -8.11
C GLY A 338 -18.07 25.86 -9.44
N GLY A 339 -17.05 25.31 -10.09
CA GLY A 339 -17.16 24.58 -11.35
C GLY A 339 -16.59 25.30 -12.57
N ASP A 340 -15.87 26.41 -12.41
CA ASP A 340 -15.23 27.11 -13.52
C ASP A 340 -13.91 26.42 -13.91
N PHE A 341 -13.68 26.25 -15.21
CA PHE A 341 -12.46 25.64 -15.72
C PHE A 341 -11.30 26.64 -15.63
N LEU A 342 -10.26 26.30 -14.85
CA LEU A 342 -9.07 27.15 -14.70
C LEU A 342 -8.00 26.85 -15.76
N GLY A 343 -7.89 25.58 -16.17
CA GLY A 343 -6.92 25.17 -17.19
C GLY A 343 -6.59 23.68 -17.16
N SER A 344 -5.97 23.21 -18.25
CA SER A 344 -5.44 21.86 -18.40
C SER A 344 -3.95 21.92 -18.73
N ARG A 345 -3.16 21.01 -18.16
CA ARG A 345 -1.72 20.89 -18.35
C ARG A 345 -1.36 19.43 -18.61
N THR A 346 -0.31 19.23 -19.40
CA THR A 346 0.22 17.90 -19.67
C THR A 346 1.71 17.87 -19.45
N ALA A 347 2.20 16.77 -18.90
CA ALA A 347 3.61 16.48 -18.80
C ALA A 347 3.86 15.04 -19.26
N SER A 348 5.00 14.81 -19.91
CA SER A 348 5.45 13.48 -20.33
C SER A 348 6.74 13.13 -19.62
N ALA A 349 6.94 11.84 -19.37
CA ALA A 349 8.18 11.30 -18.81
C ALA A 349 9.35 11.28 -19.82
N ILE A 350 9.08 11.51 -21.11
CA ILE A 350 10.14 11.64 -22.13
C ILE A 350 10.87 12.96 -21.93
N ASP A 351 12.18 12.87 -21.69
CA ASP A 351 13.06 14.05 -21.70
C ASP A 351 13.06 14.70 -23.08
N GLN A 352 13.08 16.03 -23.15
CA GLN A 352 13.18 16.80 -24.40
C GLN A 352 14.48 16.46 -25.18
N HIS A 353 15.46 15.86 -24.51
CA HIS A 353 16.72 15.38 -25.10
C HIS A 353 16.71 13.89 -25.45
N TYR A 354 15.59 13.20 -25.27
CA TYR A 354 15.47 11.78 -25.59
C TYR A 354 15.48 11.57 -27.11
N ARG A 355 16.60 11.06 -27.63
CA ARG A 355 16.71 10.56 -29.00
C ARG A 355 16.69 9.03 -28.94
N PRO A 356 15.64 8.35 -29.46
CA PRO A 356 15.71 6.91 -29.64
C PRO A 356 16.91 6.61 -30.54
N LEU A 357 17.87 5.81 -30.05
CA LEU A 357 19.03 5.38 -30.85
C LEU A 357 18.66 4.55 -32.09
N ALA A 358 17.37 4.26 -32.30
CA ALA A 358 16.84 3.79 -33.57
C ALA A 358 17.19 4.74 -34.76
N PHE A 359 17.49 6.01 -34.49
CA PHE A 359 17.98 6.97 -35.50
C PHE A 359 19.50 7.16 -35.53
N ALA A 360 20.26 6.48 -34.66
CA ALA A 360 21.73 6.51 -34.70
C ALA A 360 22.33 5.45 -35.64
N ILE A 361 21.48 4.57 -36.21
CA ILE A 361 21.88 3.66 -37.29
C ILE A 361 21.39 4.29 -38.60
N PRO A 362 22.27 4.79 -39.49
CA PRO A 362 21.83 5.18 -40.83
C PRO A 362 21.22 3.96 -41.54
N PRO A 363 20.12 4.12 -42.29
CA PRO A 363 19.47 3.02 -43.00
C PRO A 363 20.24 2.72 -44.28
N MET A 364 21.50 2.29 -44.18
CA MET A 364 22.21 1.76 -45.33
C MET A 364 23.09 0.58 -44.91
N ILE A 365 22.94 -0.50 -45.69
CA ILE A 365 23.75 -1.71 -45.76
C ILE A 365 23.31 -2.83 -44.80
N HIS A 366 22.23 -3.53 -45.19
CA HIS A 366 21.91 -4.91 -44.75
C HIS A 366 22.53 -5.99 -45.66
N HIS A 367 23.51 -5.63 -46.46
CA HIS A 367 24.27 -6.58 -47.26
C HIS A 367 25.75 -6.33 -47.02
N ILE A 368 26.34 -7.03 -46.04
CA ILE A 368 27.71 -7.56 -46.07
C ILE A 368 27.92 -8.31 -44.73
N THR A 369 28.01 -9.64 -44.89
CA THR A 369 28.68 -10.63 -44.04
C THR A 369 28.54 -10.58 -42.52
N ALA A 370 27.89 -11.62 -42.00
CA ALA A 370 28.12 -12.15 -40.67
C ALA A 370 29.60 -12.54 -40.50
N THR A 371 30.35 -11.77 -39.70
CA THR A 371 31.57 -12.24 -39.05
C THR A 371 31.72 -11.56 -37.69
N GLN A 372 31.57 -12.39 -36.65
CA GLN A 372 32.23 -12.36 -35.35
C GLN A 372 32.30 -11.04 -34.55
N GLY A 373 31.59 -11.05 -33.42
CA GLY A 373 32.08 -10.51 -32.15
C GLY A 373 32.01 -8.99 -31.96
N SER A 374 30.87 -8.46 -31.52
CA SER A 374 30.86 -7.18 -30.82
C SER A 374 29.65 -7.03 -29.89
N LEU A 375 29.89 -6.38 -28.75
CA LEU A 375 29.12 -6.20 -27.51
C LEU A 375 27.71 -5.54 -27.64
N ALA A 376 26.97 -5.76 -28.73
CA ALA A 376 25.72 -5.06 -29.02
C ALA A 376 24.43 -5.76 -28.52
N THR A 377 24.53 -6.87 -27.77
CA THR A 377 23.36 -7.64 -27.33
C THR A 377 22.76 -7.18 -26.00
N ALA A 378 23.55 -6.63 -25.08
CA ALA A 378 23.04 -6.22 -23.77
C ALA A 378 22.25 -4.90 -23.84
N THR A 379 22.79 -3.86 -24.48
CA THR A 379 22.14 -2.55 -24.54
C THR A 379 20.86 -2.55 -25.39
N THR A 380 20.81 -3.37 -26.45
CA THR A 380 19.62 -3.51 -27.31
C THR A 380 18.49 -4.30 -26.65
N LEU A 381 18.81 -5.30 -25.81
CA LEU A 381 17.83 -6.00 -24.98
C LEU A 381 17.31 -5.09 -23.86
N GLU A 382 18.19 -4.42 -23.11
CA GLU A 382 17.83 -3.45 -22.05
C GLU A 382 16.89 -2.35 -22.59
N LEU A 383 17.14 -1.83 -23.79
CA LEU A 383 16.27 -0.83 -24.44
C LEU A 383 14.92 -1.39 -24.88
N ARG A 384 14.82 -2.66 -25.32
CA ARG A 384 13.51 -3.27 -25.65
C ARG A 384 12.63 -3.48 -24.41
N HIS A 385 13.24 -3.72 -23.25
CA HIS A 385 12.53 -3.90 -21.99
C HIS A 385 11.95 -2.58 -21.44
N ILE A 386 12.70 -1.47 -21.56
CA ILE A 386 12.25 -0.09 -21.24
C ILE A 386 11.00 0.32 -22.05
N HIS A 387 10.79 -0.33 -23.19
CA HIS A 387 9.80 0.00 -24.20
C HIS A 387 8.64 -0.99 -24.30
N SER A 388 8.57 -1.96 -23.40
CA SER A 388 7.47 -2.90 -23.30
C SER A 388 6.21 -2.23 -22.73
N LYS A 389 5.02 -2.75 -23.08
CA LYS A 389 3.78 -2.21 -22.54
C LYS A 389 3.79 -2.40 -21.01
N PRO A 390 3.62 -1.33 -20.22
CA PRO A 390 3.57 -1.42 -18.77
C PRO A 390 2.36 -2.27 -18.33
N THR A 391 2.53 -3.01 -17.23
CA THR A 391 1.48 -3.87 -16.68
C THR A 391 0.47 -3.06 -15.88
N THR A 392 0.94 -2.16 -15.01
CA THR A 392 0.09 -1.28 -14.20
C THR A 392 0.69 0.11 -14.03
N ILE A 393 -0.17 1.07 -13.72
CA ILE A 393 0.20 2.44 -13.36
C ILE A 393 -0.57 2.82 -12.10
N SER A 394 0.13 3.36 -11.11
CA SER A 394 -0.45 3.83 -9.86
C SER A 394 0.05 5.24 -9.57
N TYR A 395 -0.87 6.17 -9.35
CA TYR A 395 -0.55 7.56 -9.09
C TYR A 395 -1.14 8.03 -7.76
N ALA A 396 -0.28 8.46 -6.85
CA ALA A 396 -0.63 9.16 -5.64
C ALA A 396 0.37 10.29 -5.45
N HIS A 397 -0.08 11.53 -5.61
CA HIS A 397 0.81 12.68 -5.61
C HIS A 397 1.70 12.71 -4.36
N PRO A 398 3.04 12.91 -4.51
CA PRO A 398 3.78 13.24 -5.73
C PRO A 398 4.35 12.03 -6.50
N TYR A 399 4.03 10.81 -6.11
CA TYR A 399 4.61 9.59 -6.67
C TYR A 399 3.78 9.03 -7.82
N LEU A 400 4.45 8.76 -8.94
CA LEU A 400 3.90 8.02 -10.08
C LEU A 400 4.70 6.73 -10.23
N LEU A 401 4.08 5.61 -9.93
CA LEU A 401 4.70 4.28 -9.99
C LEU A 401 4.19 3.51 -11.20
N VAL A 402 5.11 2.94 -11.95
CA VAL A 402 4.85 2.13 -13.13
C VAL A 402 5.45 0.75 -12.91
N SER A 403 4.69 -0.29 -13.20
CA SER A 403 5.21 -1.66 -13.24
C SER A 403 5.45 -2.13 -14.67
N HIS A 404 6.55 -2.86 -14.85
CA HIS A 404 6.97 -3.39 -16.14
C HIS A 404 6.91 -4.92 -16.13
N PRO A 405 6.77 -5.55 -17.32
CA PRO A 405 6.82 -7.00 -17.45
C PRO A 405 8.23 -7.58 -17.24
N ASP A 406 9.24 -6.73 -17.11
CA ASP A 406 10.66 -7.08 -17.08
C ASP A 406 11.22 -7.20 -15.65
N ASN A 407 10.37 -7.55 -14.67
CA ASN A 407 10.65 -7.64 -13.23
C ASN A 407 10.99 -6.33 -12.50
N THR A 408 10.90 -5.19 -13.18
CA THR A 408 11.23 -3.90 -12.58
C THR A 408 10.01 -3.01 -12.38
N LEU A 409 10.19 -2.00 -11.53
CA LEU A 409 9.27 -0.88 -11.39
C LEU A 409 10.01 0.40 -11.75
N THR A 410 9.32 1.39 -12.31
CA THR A 410 9.88 2.73 -12.50
C THR A 410 9.07 3.73 -11.71
N LEU A 411 9.77 4.48 -10.85
CA LEU A 411 9.19 5.55 -10.07
C LEU A 411 9.52 6.90 -10.69
N TYR A 412 8.50 7.72 -10.88
CA TYR A 412 8.60 9.11 -11.28
C TYR A 412 8.10 10.02 -10.16
N LEU A 413 8.76 11.17 -9.98
CA LEU A 413 8.32 12.21 -9.06
C LEU A 413 7.63 13.32 -9.84
N VAL A 414 6.37 13.56 -9.51
CA VAL A 414 5.55 14.60 -10.12
C VAL A 414 5.60 15.85 -9.26
N LYS A 415 6.13 16.91 -9.83
CA LYS A 415 6.11 18.25 -9.25
C LYS A 415 4.97 19.04 -9.90
N SER A 416 3.94 19.33 -9.12
CA SER A 416 2.76 20.10 -9.54
C SER A 416 2.71 21.37 -8.70
N ASN A 417 2.91 22.51 -9.35
CA ASN A 417 2.82 23.83 -8.76
C ASN A 417 1.63 24.60 -9.37
N ALA A 418 1.30 25.76 -8.81
CA ALA A 418 0.28 26.65 -9.37
C ALA A 418 0.54 27.03 -10.84
N GLU A 419 1.78 26.96 -11.33
CA GLU A 419 2.15 27.37 -12.69
C GLU A 419 2.70 26.23 -13.57
N THR A 420 3.41 25.26 -12.98
CA THR A 420 4.16 24.26 -13.74
C THR A 420 3.79 22.84 -13.34
N LEU A 421 3.73 21.95 -14.32
CA LEU A 421 3.65 20.50 -14.12
C LEU A 421 4.90 19.86 -14.73
N HIS A 422 5.65 19.10 -13.94
CA HIS A 422 6.86 18.43 -14.39
C HIS A 422 6.97 17.02 -13.81
N ILE A 423 7.35 16.06 -14.65
CA ILE A 423 7.65 14.68 -14.26
C ILE A 423 9.18 14.53 -14.23
N SER A 424 9.73 14.12 -13.10
CA SER A 424 11.18 13.88 -12.98
C SER A 424 11.63 12.73 -13.90
N PRO A 425 12.93 12.63 -14.19
CA PRO A 425 13.49 11.41 -14.76
C PRO A 425 13.11 10.19 -13.90
N GLY A 426 12.76 9.09 -14.56
CA GLY A 426 12.34 7.85 -13.90
C GLY A 426 13.50 7.18 -13.17
N SER A 427 13.27 6.74 -11.94
CA SER A 427 14.20 5.92 -11.16
C SER A 427 13.73 4.47 -11.18
N ARG A 428 14.57 3.57 -11.71
CA ARG A 428 14.25 2.15 -11.81
C ARG A 428 14.52 1.45 -10.48
N LEU A 429 13.53 0.71 -10.02
CA LEU A 429 13.53 -0.07 -8.79
C LEU A 429 13.69 -1.54 -9.15
N TRP A 430 14.73 -2.16 -8.57
CA TRP A 430 15.07 -3.55 -8.79
C TRP A 430 14.78 -4.35 -7.52
N GLY A 431 14.23 -5.54 -7.70
CA GLY A 431 13.96 -6.41 -6.57
C GLY A 431 13.27 -7.70 -6.97
N HIS A 432 12.21 -7.63 -7.78
CA HIS A 432 11.48 -8.83 -8.14
C HIS A 432 12.31 -9.77 -9.00
N THR A 433 12.04 -11.06 -8.81
CA THR A 433 12.64 -12.15 -9.58
C THR A 433 11.84 -12.51 -10.83
N SER A 434 10.59 -12.05 -10.93
CA SER A 434 9.71 -12.24 -12.08
C SER A 434 8.92 -10.96 -12.42
N SER A 435 8.23 -10.97 -13.57
CA SER A 435 7.35 -9.89 -14.05
C SER A 435 6.42 -9.40 -12.94
N VAL A 436 6.18 -8.08 -12.87
CA VAL A 436 5.30 -7.50 -11.84
C VAL A 436 3.87 -7.46 -12.36
N SER A 437 2.95 -8.14 -11.66
CA SER A 437 1.52 -8.17 -12.02
C SER A 437 0.78 -6.93 -11.50
N GLY A 438 1.12 -6.45 -10.30
CA GLY A 438 0.47 -5.29 -9.70
C GLY A 438 1.42 -4.46 -8.86
N ALA A 439 1.19 -3.15 -8.85
CA ALA A 439 1.84 -2.23 -7.94
C ALA A 439 0.89 -1.11 -7.50
N HIS A 440 0.94 -0.74 -6.22
CA HIS A 440 0.18 0.36 -5.67
C HIS A 440 1.11 1.30 -4.89
N VAL A 441 0.95 2.61 -5.09
CA VAL A 441 1.69 3.63 -4.36
C VAL A 441 0.74 4.49 -3.52
N GLY A 442 1.14 4.77 -2.29
CA GLY A 442 0.41 5.66 -1.38
C GLY A 442 1.06 7.04 -1.34
N GLY A 443 0.29 8.06 -0.96
CA GLY A 443 0.80 9.43 -0.80
C GLY A 443 1.92 9.57 0.24
N ARG A 444 2.01 8.61 1.17
CA ARG A 444 2.98 8.58 2.30
C ARG A 444 4.36 8.01 1.94
N GLY A 445 4.75 8.02 0.66
CA GLY A 445 6.07 7.53 0.24
C GLY A 445 6.32 6.04 0.50
N LYS A 446 5.26 5.23 0.56
CA LYS A 446 5.32 3.77 0.59
C LYS A 446 4.70 3.21 -0.68
N ALA A 447 5.22 2.09 -1.15
CA ALA A 447 4.59 1.34 -2.22
C ALA A 447 4.66 -0.16 -1.95
N VAL A 448 3.74 -0.89 -2.58
CA VAL A 448 3.65 -2.34 -2.50
C VAL A 448 3.53 -2.88 -3.91
N SER A 449 4.18 -4.01 -4.18
CA SER A 449 4.16 -4.66 -5.48
C SER A 449 4.18 -6.18 -5.34
N VAL A 450 3.55 -6.87 -6.29
CA VAL A 450 3.41 -8.32 -6.31
C VAL A 450 3.90 -8.88 -7.64
N SER A 451 4.64 -9.99 -7.57
CA SER A 451 5.09 -10.74 -8.73
C SER A 451 3.94 -11.42 -9.47
N GLN A 452 4.11 -11.70 -10.77
CA GLN A 452 3.11 -12.38 -11.58
C GLN A 452 2.82 -13.81 -11.12
N ARG A 453 3.81 -14.45 -10.47
CA ARG A 453 3.68 -15.79 -9.89
C ARG A 453 3.04 -15.80 -8.50
N GLY A 454 2.82 -14.62 -7.90
CA GLY A 454 2.27 -14.49 -6.53
C GLY A 454 3.19 -14.98 -5.41
N ASP A 455 4.41 -15.39 -5.73
CA ASP A 455 5.41 -15.87 -4.78
C ASP A 455 6.13 -14.75 -4.03
N GLU A 456 6.10 -13.53 -4.56
CA GLU A 456 6.91 -12.42 -4.08
C GLU A 456 6.09 -11.13 -3.92
N LEU A 457 5.85 -10.77 -2.65
CA LEU A 457 5.34 -9.47 -2.24
C LEU A 457 6.51 -8.61 -1.74
N ARG A 458 6.67 -7.41 -2.31
CA ARG A 458 7.69 -6.43 -1.88
C ARG A 458 7.09 -5.13 -1.38
N LEU A 459 7.63 -4.66 -0.26
CA LEU A 459 7.37 -3.33 0.31
C LEU A 459 8.51 -2.40 -0.09
N TRP A 460 8.15 -1.19 -0.49
CA TRP A 460 9.09 -0.16 -0.92
C TRP A 460 8.98 1.07 -0.03
N GLU A 461 10.10 1.50 0.52
CA GLU A 461 10.21 2.81 1.15
C GLU A 461 10.73 3.82 0.14
N LEU A 462 9.85 4.67 -0.38
CA LEU A 462 10.16 5.68 -1.39
C LEU A 462 10.60 7.02 -0.78
N GLU A 463 10.50 7.16 0.54
CA GLU A 463 10.94 8.33 1.28
C GLU A 463 12.47 8.47 1.33
N GLY A 464 12.96 9.71 1.24
CA GLY A 464 14.40 10.03 1.38
C GLY A 464 15.06 10.66 0.16
N GLY A 465 14.29 10.97 -0.89
CA GLY A 465 14.72 11.79 -2.02
C GLY A 465 15.75 11.11 -2.92
N PHE A 466 15.34 10.69 -4.11
CA PHE A 466 16.19 10.05 -5.12
C PHE A 466 17.23 10.99 -5.77
N VAL A 467 17.20 12.28 -5.42
CA VAL A 467 18.13 13.29 -5.91
C VAL A 467 19.51 13.17 -5.25
N SER A 468 19.58 12.61 -4.03
CA SER A 468 20.83 12.43 -3.29
C SER A 468 21.64 11.23 -3.79
N SER A 469 22.96 11.36 -3.80
CA SER A 469 23.90 10.27 -4.12
C SER A 469 23.74 9.06 -3.18
N ALA A 470 23.32 9.28 -1.93
CA ALA A 470 23.06 8.22 -0.96
C ALA A 470 21.81 7.38 -1.31
N ALA A 471 20.76 8.01 -1.84
CA ALA A 471 19.57 7.30 -2.29
C ALA A 471 19.84 6.48 -3.56
N ARG A 472 20.66 7.00 -4.48
CA ARG A 472 21.14 6.25 -5.66
C ARG A 472 21.98 5.04 -5.29
N LYS A 473 22.81 5.12 -4.25
CA LYS A 473 23.53 3.95 -3.72
C LYS A 473 22.58 2.87 -3.18
N ARG A 474 21.48 3.25 -2.52
CA ARG A 474 20.44 2.30 -2.06
C ARG A 474 19.64 1.68 -3.19
N LEU A 475 19.38 2.44 -4.26
CA LEU A 475 18.78 1.92 -5.49
C LEU A 475 19.68 0.85 -6.11
N ALA A 476 20.99 1.10 -6.15
CA ALA A 476 21.95 0.16 -6.69
C ALA A 476 22.16 -1.08 -5.79
N SER A 477 22.02 -0.94 -4.46
CA SER A 477 22.16 -2.06 -3.53
C SER A 477 20.87 -2.88 -3.31
N GLY A 478 19.72 -2.42 -3.80
CA GLY A 478 18.43 -3.10 -3.60
C GLY A 478 17.79 -2.89 -2.21
N ASP A 479 18.44 -2.12 -1.32
CA ASP A 479 18.04 -1.86 0.08
C ASP A 479 16.77 -0.99 0.24
N LEU A 480 16.08 -0.70 -0.86
CA LEU A 480 14.79 0.03 -0.87
C LEU A 480 13.59 -0.90 -0.85
N SER A 481 13.82 -2.19 -1.14
CA SER A 481 12.77 -3.20 -1.14
C SER A 481 12.97 -4.19 -0.02
N VAL A 482 11.86 -4.59 0.57
CA VAL A 482 11.82 -5.64 1.57
C VAL A 482 10.82 -6.69 1.10
N GLN A 483 11.30 -7.91 0.94
CA GLN A 483 10.44 -9.04 0.63
C GLN A 483 9.65 -9.42 1.88
N VAL A 484 8.33 -9.52 1.74
CA VAL A 484 7.45 -9.91 2.85
C VAL A 484 7.61 -11.40 3.09
N GLN A 485 7.97 -11.76 4.32
CA GLN A 485 8.06 -13.13 4.77
C GLN A 485 6.81 -13.44 5.59
N PRO A 486 5.93 -14.34 5.10
CA PRO A 486 4.76 -14.75 5.85
C PRO A 486 5.20 -15.54 7.09
N SER A 487 4.96 -14.99 8.29
CA SER A 487 5.08 -15.78 9.50
C SER A 487 3.81 -16.61 9.65
N VAL A 488 3.88 -17.90 9.33
CA VAL A 488 2.79 -18.83 9.62
C VAL A 488 2.62 -18.85 11.14
N ALA A 489 1.44 -18.43 11.62
CA ALA A 489 1.10 -18.51 13.03
C ALA A 489 1.20 -19.98 13.46
N THR A 490 2.28 -20.32 14.17
CA THR A 490 2.46 -21.64 14.74
C THR A 490 1.39 -21.78 15.80
N SER A 491 0.30 -22.47 15.47
CA SER A 491 -0.69 -22.89 16.44
C SER A 491 0.04 -23.63 17.55
N THR A 492 0.05 -23.02 18.72
CA THR A 492 0.73 -23.53 19.89
C THR A 492 -0.15 -24.60 20.51
N SER A 493 0.04 -25.86 20.11
CA SER A 493 -0.35 -27.00 20.94
C SER A 493 0.29 -28.27 20.43
N GLN A 494 1.40 -28.67 21.05
CA GLN A 494 1.54 -29.98 21.70
C GLN A 494 2.95 -30.08 22.31
N ARG A 495 2.97 -30.47 23.58
CA ARG A 495 4.20 -30.71 24.37
C ARG A 495 5.01 -31.83 23.71
N PRO A 496 6.35 -31.73 23.62
CA PRO A 496 7.16 -32.91 23.37
C PRO A 496 7.25 -33.72 24.67
N GLY A 497 6.54 -34.84 24.69
CA GLY A 497 6.76 -35.92 25.66
C GLY A 497 8.07 -36.66 25.36
N GLN A 498 8.66 -37.21 26.41
CA GLN A 498 10.04 -37.67 26.55
C GLN A 498 10.14 -39.20 26.41
N GLY A 499 11.24 -39.69 25.78
CA GLY A 499 11.71 -41.10 25.74
C GLY A 499 11.63 -41.72 24.34
N ASP A 500 12.68 -42.25 23.69
CA ASP A 500 13.84 -43.01 24.22
C ASP A 500 15.16 -42.76 23.46
N PRO A 501 16.33 -43.02 24.08
CA PRO A 501 17.65 -42.84 23.49
C PRO A 501 18.23 -44.17 23.01
N ASN A 502 18.32 -44.39 21.69
CA ASN A 502 19.38 -45.22 21.08
C ASN A 502 19.24 -45.27 19.55
N THR A 503 19.87 -44.33 18.85
CA THR A 503 20.58 -44.64 17.59
C THR A 503 21.55 -43.49 17.26
N LEU A 504 22.84 -43.71 17.50
CA LEU A 504 23.92 -42.87 17.00
C LEU A 504 24.26 -43.34 15.58
N GLY A 505 24.10 -42.48 14.58
CA GLY A 505 24.51 -42.76 13.21
C GLY A 505 24.19 -41.64 12.22
N LEU A 506 25.18 -40.75 11.99
CA LEU A 506 25.34 -39.82 10.86
C LEU A 506 24.21 -38.81 10.55
N ALA A 507 24.34 -37.60 11.12
CA ALA A 507 23.66 -36.41 10.63
C ALA A 507 24.62 -35.54 9.79
N MET A 508 24.73 -35.84 8.49
CA MET A 508 25.14 -34.85 7.50
C MET A 508 23.92 -34.01 7.11
N SER A 509 24.11 -32.70 7.07
CA SER A 509 23.10 -31.70 6.80
C SER A 509 22.48 -31.87 5.41
N VAL A 510 21.24 -32.38 5.37
CA VAL A 510 20.32 -32.22 4.24
C VAL A 510 19.09 -31.52 4.81
N ARG A 511 18.94 -30.23 4.49
CA ARG A 511 17.72 -29.47 4.74
C ARG A 511 16.65 -29.97 3.77
N SER A 512 15.99 -31.06 4.14
CA SER A 512 14.84 -31.58 3.43
C SER A 512 13.63 -30.69 3.71
N SER A 513 13.25 -29.97 2.66
CA SER A 513 11.89 -29.53 2.36
C SER A 513 10.90 -30.65 2.67
N CYS A 514 10.15 -30.54 3.76
CA CYS A 514 9.01 -31.39 4.01
C CYS A 514 7.80 -30.88 3.21
N ALA A 515 7.44 -31.71 2.25
CA ALA A 515 6.40 -31.56 1.26
C ALA A 515 5.03 -31.21 1.88
N ARG A 516 4.44 -30.13 1.36
CA ARG A 516 3.00 -30.01 1.21
C ARG A 516 2.71 -30.36 -0.25
N GLU A 517 2.40 -31.63 -0.49
CA GLU A 517 1.76 -32.08 -1.72
C GLU A 517 0.32 -31.55 -1.73
N GLN A 518 0.17 -30.30 -2.16
CA GLN A 518 -1.07 -29.78 -2.72
C GLN A 518 -0.65 -29.13 -4.04
N SER A 519 -0.93 -29.84 -5.13
CA SER A 519 -0.92 -29.38 -6.53
C SER A 519 -0.37 -27.95 -6.71
N SER A 520 0.89 -27.87 -7.14
CA SER A 520 1.50 -26.65 -7.67
C SER A 520 0.81 -26.27 -8.99
N SER A 521 -0.46 -25.90 -8.89
CA SER A 521 -1.17 -25.24 -9.97
C SER A 521 -0.54 -23.86 -10.04
N GLU A 522 0.13 -23.59 -11.16
CA GLU A 522 0.79 -22.33 -11.45
C GLU A 522 -0.15 -21.16 -11.13
N LEU A 523 0.09 -20.50 -9.98
CA LEU A 523 -0.69 -19.33 -9.55
C LEU A 523 -0.33 -18.20 -10.51
N THR A 524 -1.13 -18.06 -11.56
CA THR A 524 -1.03 -16.91 -12.44
C THR A 524 -1.91 -15.82 -11.86
N LEU A 525 -1.31 -14.85 -11.18
CA LEU A 525 -2.00 -13.63 -10.79
C LEU A 525 -2.26 -12.82 -12.05
N THR A 526 -3.30 -13.20 -12.80
CA THR A 526 -3.67 -12.50 -14.03
C THR A 526 -4.12 -11.07 -13.72
N ARG A 527 -4.54 -10.81 -12.47
CA ARG A 527 -5.08 -9.52 -11.99
C ARG A 527 -4.79 -9.29 -10.50
N GLY A 528 -3.52 -9.12 -10.14
CA GLY A 528 -3.11 -8.84 -8.75
C GLY A 528 -3.52 -7.43 -8.31
N TRP A 529 -4.74 -7.25 -7.82
CA TRP A 529 -5.10 -6.00 -7.16
C TRP A 529 -4.41 -5.93 -5.79
N ILE A 530 -3.89 -4.75 -5.47
CA ILE A 530 -3.16 -4.48 -4.23
C ILE A 530 -3.72 -3.22 -3.59
N GLY A 531 -4.00 -3.29 -2.30
CA GLY A 531 -4.23 -2.13 -1.46
C GLY A 531 -3.50 -2.27 -0.14
N PHE A 532 -3.15 -1.17 0.47
CA PHE A 532 -2.47 -1.19 1.75
C PHE A 532 -2.85 0.04 2.58
N ASP A 533 -2.78 -0.13 3.89
CA ASP A 533 -2.80 0.95 4.86
C ASP A 533 -1.50 0.93 5.69
N GLU A 534 -1.46 1.61 6.84
CA GLU A 534 -0.28 1.58 7.70
C GLU A 534 -0.08 0.25 8.43
N GLU A 535 -1.15 -0.52 8.65
CA GLU A 535 -1.16 -1.71 9.51
C GLU A 535 -1.20 -3.02 8.72
N ASN A 536 -1.77 -3.01 7.51
CA ASN A 536 -2.07 -4.17 6.70
C ASN A 536 -1.80 -3.91 5.22
N VAL A 537 -1.43 -4.99 4.53
CA VAL A 537 -1.35 -5.06 3.07
C VAL A 537 -2.33 -6.12 2.61
N VAL A 538 -3.08 -5.84 1.55
CA VAL A 538 -4.12 -6.71 1.03
C VAL A 538 -3.82 -7.00 -0.44
N VAL A 539 -3.82 -8.28 -0.80
CA VAL A 539 -3.58 -8.77 -2.16
C VAL A 539 -4.75 -9.65 -2.56
N LEU A 540 -5.35 -9.37 -3.72
CA LEU A 540 -6.32 -10.27 -4.32
C LEU A 540 -5.57 -11.31 -5.16
N GLU A 541 -5.71 -12.57 -4.78
CA GLU A 541 -5.17 -13.71 -5.50
C GLU A 541 -6.27 -14.46 -6.24
N GLU A 542 -6.01 -14.74 -7.51
CA GLU A 542 -6.83 -15.60 -8.34
C GLU A 542 -6.05 -16.87 -8.62
N GLN A 543 -6.56 -18.00 -8.12
CA GLN A 543 -5.97 -19.31 -8.36
C GLN A 543 -6.38 -19.80 -9.75
N SER A 544 -5.59 -20.70 -10.34
CA SER A 544 -5.82 -21.25 -11.69
C SER A 544 -7.17 -21.95 -11.87
N GLN A 545 -7.83 -22.36 -10.78
CA GLN A 545 -9.17 -22.97 -10.77
C GLN A 545 -10.31 -21.93 -10.73
N GLY A 546 -9.98 -20.62 -10.80
CA GLY A 546 -10.96 -19.55 -10.70
C GLY A 546 -11.31 -19.12 -9.28
N ARG A 547 -10.81 -19.85 -8.27
CA ARG A 547 -10.99 -19.49 -6.87
C ARG A 547 -10.30 -18.16 -6.56
N GLN A 548 -11.03 -17.25 -5.95
CA GLN A 548 -10.52 -15.93 -5.57
C GLN A 548 -10.38 -15.86 -4.05
N ALA A 549 -9.17 -15.57 -3.60
CA ALA A 549 -8.82 -15.44 -2.20
C ALA A 549 -8.15 -14.09 -1.96
N LEU A 550 -8.48 -13.46 -0.85
CA LEU A 550 -7.90 -12.20 -0.44
C LEU A 550 -6.89 -12.47 0.68
N LEU A 551 -5.61 -12.24 0.39
CA LEU A 551 -4.55 -12.33 1.38
C LEU A 551 -4.40 -11.00 2.12
N VAL A 552 -4.56 -11.05 3.44
CA VAL A 552 -4.35 -9.93 4.35
C VAL A 552 -3.07 -10.17 5.15
N TYR A 553 -2.06 -9.37 4.89
CA TYR A 553 -0.79 -9.31 5.60
C TYR A 553 -0.90 -8.28 6.71
N ASP A 554 -0.90 -8.72 7.96
CA ASP A 554 -1.00 -7.86 9.15
C ASP A 554 0.39 -7.64 9.76
N PHE A 555 0.78 -6.38 9.90
CA PHE A 555 2.10 -5.96 10.40
C PHE A 555 2.09 -5.55 11.88
N THR A 556 0.97 -5.73 12.60
CA THR A 556 0.82 -5.23 13.99
C THR A 556 1.53 -6.02 15.09
#